data_AF-A0A1A6HLW6-F1
#
_entry.id   AF-A0A1A6HLW6-F1
#
_cell.length_a   1.000
_cell.length_b   1.000
_cell.length_c   1.000
_cell.angle_alpha   90.00
_cell.angle_beta   90.00
_cell.angle_gamma   90.00
#
_symmetry.space_group_name_H-M   'P 1'
#
loop_
_entity.id
_entity.type
_entity.pdbx_description
1 polymer ?
#
loop_
_entity_poly.entity_id
_entity_poly.type
_entity_poly.pdbx_seq_one_letter_code
_entity_poly.pdbx_strand_id
1 'polypeptide(L)'
;MVNPKDLDPKYAYIQVTYVTPFFEEKEIEDRKTDFEMHHNINRFVFETPFTLSGKKHASHLFPYVKKRIQVISQSSTELNPIEVAIDEMSKKVSELNQLCTTDEVDMIRLQLKLQGSVSVKV
;
A
#
# COMPACT_ATOMS: atom_id res chain seq x y z
N MET A 1 -4.39 9.33 -12.86
CA MET A 1 -5.71 8.96 -13.42
C MET A 1 -5.57 9.00 -14.94
N VAL A 2 -6.21 8.08 -15.66
CA VAL A 2 -6.13 8.09 -17.14
C VAL A 2 -6.98 9.24 -17.66
N ASN A 3 -6.41 10.06 -18.54
CA ASN A 3 -7.15 11.09 -19.26
C ASN A 3 -7.86 10.45 -20.46
N PRO A 4 -9.20 10.45 -20.53
CA PRO A 4 -9.93 9.79 -21.62
C PRO A 4 -9.63 10.35 -23.00
N LYS A 5 -9.12 11.60 -23.09
CA LYS A 5 -8.77 12.24 -24.37
C LYS A 5 -7.57 11.60 -25.05
N ASP A 6 -6.74 10.90 -24.28
CA ASP A 6 -5.51 10.27 -24.77
C ASP A 6 -5.74 8.80 -25.17
N LEU A 7 -7.00 8.33 -25.12
CA LEU A 7 -7.39 6.96 -25.44
C LEU A 7 -8.03 6.87 -26.83
N ASP A 8 -7.70 5.81 -27.57
CA ASP A 8 -8.29 5.54 -28.88
C ASP A 8 -9.73 4.99 -28.72
N PRO A 9 -10.76 5.67 -29.26
CA PRO A 9 -12.16 5.24 -29.14
C PRO A 9 -12.46 3.84 -29.70
N LYS A 10 -11.56 3.27 -30.52
CA LYS A 10 -11.72 1.94 -31.09
C LYS A 10 -11.62 0.81 -30.06
N TYR A 11 -10.93 1.04 -28.94
CA TYR A 11 -10.66 0.00 -27.94
C TYR A 11 -11.43 0.21 -26.64
N ALA A 12 -11.67 -0.89 -25.93
CA ALA A 12 -12.16 -0.86 -24.55
C ALA A 12 -10.97 -0.97 -23.59
N TYR A 13 -10.85 -0.02 -22.66
CA TYR A 13 -9.76 0.02 -21.68
C TYR A 13 -10.26 -0.34 -20.29
N ILE A 14 -9.51 -1.18 -19.59
CA ILE A 14 -9.73 -1.53 -18.18
C ILE A 14 -8.44 -1.26 -17.43
N GLN A 15 -8.49 -0.34 -16.46
CA GLN A 15 -7.38 -0.13 -15.54
C GLN A 15 -7.59 -0.98 -14.28
N VAL A 16 -6.64 -1.85 -14.00
CA VAL A 16 -6.58 -2.61 -12.74
C VAL A 16 -5.33 -2.16 -12.00
N THR A 17 -5.50 -1.75 -10.75
CA THR A 17 -4.39 -1.30 -9.88
C THR A 17 -4.57 -1.95 -8.52
N TYR A 18 -3.51 -2.63 -8.07
CA TYR A 18 -3.47 -3.17 -6.71
C TYR A 18 -3.49 -2.02 -5.69
N VAL A 19 -4.26 -2.19 -4.62
CA VAL A 19 -4.36 -1.23 -3.52
C VAL A 19 -4.30 -1.98 -2.20
N THR A 20 -3.82 -1.32 -1.15
CA THR A 20 -3.86 -1.83 0.23
C THR A 20 -4.77 -0.94 1.08
N PRO A 21 -5.33 -1.44 2.20
CA PRO A 21 -6.02 -0.58 3.16
C PRO A 21 -5.10 0.56 3.63
N PHE A 22 -5.66 1.76 3.73
CA PHE A 22 -4.95 2.95 4.22
C PHE A 22 -5.44 3.32 5.61
N PHE A 23 -4.48 3.54 6.52
CA PHE A 23 -4.72 3.97 7.88
C PHE A 23 -3.83 5.15 8.22
N GLU A 24 -4.37 6.10 8.97
CA GLU A 24 -3.58 7.15 9.61
C GLU A 24 -2.87 6.60 10.86
N GLU A 25 -1.82 7.27 11.32
CA GLU A 25 -1.02 6.84 12.48
C GLU A 25 -1.89 6.50 13.70
N LYS A 26 -2.87 7.37 13.99
CA LYS A 26 -3.84 7.16 15.07
C LYS A 26 -4.68 5.89 14.89
N GLU A 27 -5.04 5.51 13.67
CA GLU A 27 -5.80 4.28 13.42
C GLU A 27 -4.93 3.03 13.53
N ILE A 28 -3.62 3.14 13.22
CA ILE A 28 -2.66 2.05 13.39
C ILE A 28 -2.44 1.75 14.89
N GLU A 29 -2.64 2.74 15.76
CA GLU A 29 -2.65 2.51 17.21
C GLU A 29 -3.79 1.57 17.64
N ASP A 30 -4.97 1.72 17.05
CA ASP A 30 -6.16 0.93 17.41
C ASP A 30 -6.28 -0.41 16.64
N ARG A 31 -5.64 -0.53 15.48
CA ARG A 31 -5.73 -1.72 14.59
C ARG A 31 -4.45 -2.55 14.66
N LYS A 32 -4.42 -3.54 15.55
CA LYS A 32 -3.22 -4.37 15.83
C LYS A 32 -3.24 -5.73 15.14
N THR A 33 -4.43 -6.24 14.85
CA THR A 33 -4.62 -7.58 14.32
C THR A 33 -4.95 -7.57 12.83
N ASP A 34 -4.65 -8.68 12.15
CA ASP A 34 -5.05 -8.87 10.76
C ASP A 34 -6.56 -8.67 10.57
N PHE A 35 -7.38 -9.11 11.52
CA PHE A 35 -8.83 -8.92 11.46
C PHE A 35 -9.19 -7.43 11.43
N GLU A 36 -8.64 -6.63 12.33
CA GLU A 36 -8.89 -5.19 12.41
C GLU A 36 -8.38 -4.45 11.17
N MET A 37 -7.29 -4.92 10.56
CA MET A 37 -6.79 -4.34 9.30
C MET A 37 -7.69 -4.63 8.09
N HIS A 38 -8.62 -5.59 8.18
CA HIS A 38 -9.50 -6.00 7.08
C HIS A 38 -11.00 -5.77 7.34
N HIS A 39 -11.36 -5.29 8.53
CA HIS A 39 -12.75 -5.05 8.92
C HIS A 39 -13.06 -3.57 9.12
N ASN A 40 -14.23 -3.13 8.66
CA ASN A 40 -14.66 -1.73 8.67
C ASN A 40 -13.62 -0.79 8.04
N ILE A 41 -13.23 -1.09 6.80
CA ILE A 41 -12.28 -0.30 6.03
C ILE A 41 -12.92 0.28 4.77
N ASN A 42 -12.65 1.54 4.47
CA ASN A 42 -13.14 2.19 3.24
C ASN A 42 -12.07 3.06 2.55
N ARG A 43 -10.86 3.12 3.10
CA ARG A 43 -9.73 3.87 2.54
C ARG A 43 -8.69 2.91 2.02
N PHE A 44 -8.19 3.20 0.82
CA PHE A 44 -7.21 2.38 0.14
C PHE A 44 -6.12 3.26 -0.47
N VAL A 45 -4.88 2.76 -0.51
CA VAL A 45 -3.73 3.47 -1.07
C VAL A 45 -3.01 2.64 -2.13
N PHE A 46 -2.44 3.34 -3.11
CA PHE A 46 -1.46 2.80 -4.05
C PHE A 46 -0.41 3.86 -4.35
N GLU A 47 0.78 3.41 -4.71
CA GLU A 47 1.93 4.24 -5.07
C GLU A 47 2.23 4.08 -6.56
N THR A 48 2.70 5.15 -7.21
CA THR A 48 3.15 5.11 -8.61
C THR A 48 4.56 5.71 -8.73
N PRO A 49 5.44 5.15 -9.58
CA PRO A 49 6.73 5.77 -9.87
C PRO A 49 6.48 7.15 -10.48
N PHE A 50 7.31 8.15 -10.14
CA PHE A 50 6.98 9.58 -10.22
C PHE A 50 5.95 10.03 -9.15
N THR A 51 6.28 9.65 -7.92
CA THR A 51 5.76 10.14 -6.62
C THR A 51 4.38 10.77 -6.59
N LEU A 52 3.35 9.99 -6.93
CA LEU A 52 1.97 10.24 -6.52
C LEU A 52 1.49 9.06 -5.67
N SER A 53 1.24 9.30 -4.39
CA SER A 53 0.53 8.37 -3.50
C SER A 53 -0.96 8.69 -3.55
N GLY A 54 -1.76 7.79 -4.13
CA GLY A 54 -3.20 8.00 -4.30
C GLY A 54 -3.99 7.35 -3.19
N LYS A 55 -4.73 8.13 -2.41
CA LYS A 55 -5.71 7.66 -1.41
C LYS A 55 -7.09 7.64 -2.05
N LYS A 56 -7.81 6.53 -1.96
CA LYS A 56 -9.16 6.36 -2.49
C LYS A 56 -10.11 6.01 -1.36
N HIS A 57 -11.29 6.62 -1.38
CA HIS A 57 -12.37 6.38 -0.43
C HIS A 57 -13.53 5.71 -1.16
N ALA A 58 -13.96 4.56 -0.64
CA ALA A 58 -15.12 3.82 -1.12
C ALA A 58 -16.42 4.34 -0.49
N SER A 59 -17.55 4.18 -1.19
CA SER A 59 -18.87 4.61 -0.70
C SER A 59 -19.36 3.86 0.52
N HIS A 60 -18.86 2.64 0.74
CA HIS A 60 -19.21 1.77 1.86
C HIS A 60 -17.94 1.09 2.40
N LEU A 61 -18.04 0.53 3.60
CA LEU A 61 -16.96 -0.19 4.25
C LEU A 61 -16.91 -1.63 3.79
N PHE A 62 -15.72 -2.20 3.68
CA PHE A 62 -15.51 -3.64 3.59
C PHE A 62 -15.39 -4.26 4.99
N PRO A 63 -15.87 -5.51 5.17
CA PRO A 63 -16.65 -6.30 4.21
C PRO A 63 -18.07 -5.73 3.99
N TYR A 64 -18.64 -5.97 2.81
CA TYR A 64 -19.98 -5.50 2.43
C TYR A 64 -20.76 -6.58 1.68
N VAL A 65 -22.08 -6.38 1.52
CA VAL A 65 -22.94 -7.27 0.74
C VAL A 65 -22.52 -7.39 -0.73
N LYS A 66 -21.76 -6.40 -1.25
CA LYS A 66 -21.13 -6.44 -2.58
C LYS A 66 -19.61 -6.53 -2.45
N LYS A 67 -18.98 -7.37 -3.28
CA LYS A 67 -17.52 -7.50 -3.37
C LYS A 67 -16.83 -6.34 -4.11
N ARG A 68 -17.59 -5.47 -4.78
CA ARG A 68 -17.08 -4.29 -5.51
C ARG A 68 -17.88 -3.08 -5.04
N ILE A 69 -17.16 -2.03 -4.65
CA ILE A 69 -17.73 -0.79 -4.13
C ILE A 69 -17.13 0.35 -4.94
N GLN A 70 -17.97 1.32 -5.31
CA GLN A 70 -17.53 2.49 -6.06
C GLN A 70 -16.66 3.39 -5.20
N VAL A 71 -15.59 3.90 -5.80
CA VAL A 71 -14.77 4.98 -5.21
C VAL A 71 -15.52 6.29 -5.37
N ILE A 72 -15.74 7.01 -4.27
CA ILE A 72 -16.48 8.28 -4.22
C ILE A 72 -15.58 9.50 -3.99
N SER A 73 -14.37 9.27 -3.48
CA SER A 73 -13.39 10.34 -3.28
C SER A 73 -11.99 9.79 -3.50
N GLN A 74 -11.11 10.66 -3.97
CA GLN A 74 -9.70 10.39 -4.14
C GLN A 74 -8.90 11.63 -3.77
N SER A 75 -7.81 11.44 -3.05
CA SER A 75 -6.77 12.46 -2.84
C SER A 75 -5.42 11.90 -3.26
N SER A 76 -4.47 12.78 -3.54
CA SER A 76 -3.10 12.39 -3.85
C SER A 76 -2.12 13.28 -3.11
N THR A 77 -0.99 12.69 -2.74
CA THR A 77 0.14 13.40 -2.14
C THR A 77 1.37 13.09 -2.95
N GLU A 78 2.13 14.14 -3.29
CA GLU A 78 3.41 13.99 -3.94
C GLU A 78 4.52 13.91 -2.89
N LEU A 79 5.44 12.99 -3.10
CA LEU A 79 6.65 12.85 -2.29
C LEU A 79 7.84 13.37 -3.09
N ASN A 80 8.75 14.08 -2.46
CA ASN A 80 10.01 14.43 -3.07
C ASN A 80 11.01 13.26 -2.94
N PRO A 81 12.16 13.30 -3.65
CA PRO A 81 13.11 12.19 -3.62
C PRO A 81 13.66 11.84 -2.23
N ILE A 82 13.82 12.81 -1.32
CA ILE A 82 14.31 12.54 0.04
C ILE A 82 13.22 11.91 0.91
N GLU A 83 11.97 12.31 0.77
CA GLU A 83 10.82 11.69 1.44
C GLU A 83 10.65 10.24 1.00
N VAL A 84 10.80 9.95 -0.30
CA VAL A 84 10.80 8.57 -0.82
C VAL A 84 11.91 7.74 -0.17
N ALA A 85 13.13 8.28 -0.10
CA ALA A 85 14.24 7.56 0.51
C ALA A 85 13.99 7.30 2.01
N ILE A 86 13.44 8.27 2.73
CA ILE A 86 13.08 8.12 4.15
C ILE A 86 12.03 7.02 4.34
N ASP A 87 10.97 7.04 3.52
CA ASP A 87 9.88 6.06 3.59
C ASP A 87 10.39 4.63 3.29
N GLU A 88 11.19 4.47 2.23
CA GLU A 88 11.75 3.17 1.86
C GLU A 88 12.69 2.62 2.95
N MET A 89 13.58 3.46 3.50
CA MET A 89 14.49 3.08 4.56
C MET A 89 13.75 2.75 5.87
N SER A 90 12.71 3.52 6.22
CA SER A 90 11.90 3.29 7.42
C SER A 90 11.14 1.97 7.34
N LYS A 91 10.50 1.69 6.18
CA LYS A 91 9.85 0.40 5.90
C LYS A 91 10.84 -0.75 6.01
N LYS A 92 12.06 -0.59 5.49
CA LYS A 92 13.10 -1.63 5.56
C LYS A 92 13.53 -1.95 7.00
N VAL A 93 13.77 -0.92 7.81
CA VAL A 93 14.14 -1.07 9.22
C VAL A 93 13.01 -1.75 10.01
N SER A 94 11.76 -1.30 9.82
CA SER A 94 10.59 -1.90 10.46
C SER A 94 10.44 -3.38 10.10
N GLU A 95 10.56 -3.73 8.82
CA GLU A 95 10.45 -5.12 8.35
C GLU A 95 11.52 -6.03 8.97
N LEU A 96 12.78 -5.58 9.01
CA LEU A 96 13.86 -6.37 9.62
C LEU A 96 13.67 -6.51 11.12
N ASN A 97 13.29 -5.44 11.82
CA ASN A 97 13.02 -5.50 13.26
C ASN A 97 11.92 -6.52 13.58
N GLN A 98 10.80 -6.48 12.86
CA GLN A 98 9.69 -7.42 13.07
C GLN A 98 10.14 -8.88 12.88
N LEU A 99 10.94 -9.17 11.86
CA LEU A 99 11.46 -10.52 11.61
C LEU A 99 12.40 -11.00 12.72
N CYS A 100 13.16 -10.09 13.34
CA CYS A 100 14.05 -10.42 14.45
C CYS A 100 13.33 -10.56 15.80
N THR A 101 12.17 -9.92 15.98
CA THR A 101 11.41 -9.92 17.25
C THR A 101 10.28 -10.95 17.28
N THR A 102 10.05 -11.70 16.22
CA THR A 102 9.03 -12.76 16.18
C THR A 102 9.48 -13.96 17.02
N ASP A 103 8.58 -14.55 17.82
CA ASP A 103 8.89 -15.69 18.70
C ASP A 103 9.48 -16.89 17.94
N GLU A 104 8.95 -17.19 16.75
CA GLU A 104 9.51 -18.16 15.81
C GLU A 104 10.09 -17.45 14.59
N VAL A 105 11.42 -17.45 14.48
CA VAL A 105 12.11 -16.78 13.39
C VAL A 105 12.00 -17.59 12.10
N ASP A 106 11.36 -17.01 11.09
CA ASP A 106 11.40 -17.51 9.71
C ASP A 106 12.79 -17.21 9.10
N MET A 107 13.68 -18.19 9.20
CA MET A 107 15.06 -18.09 8.73
C MET A 107 15.16 -17.77 7.24
N ILE A 108 14.25 -18.29 6.40
CA ILE A 108 14.30 -18.06 4.95
C ILE A 108 13.93 -16.61 4.65
N ARG A 109 12.84 -16.13 5.26
CA ARG A 109 12.38 -14.76 5.07
C ARG A 109 13.39 -13.75 5.63
N LEU A 110 13.95 -14.01 6.80
CA LEU A 110 14.98 -13.16 7.40
C LEU A 110 16.22 -13.08 6.50
N GLN A 111 16.74 -14.23 6.04
CA GLN A 111 17.90 -14.26 5.14
C GLN A 111 17.63 -13.51 3.84
N LEU A 112 16.46 -13.73 3.22
CA LEU A 112 16.07 -13.05 1.98
C LEU A 112 16.11 -11.53 2.15
N LYS A 113 15.51 -11.02 3.24
CA LYS A 113 15.45 -9.57 3.50
C LYS A 113 16.80 -8.99 3.88
N LEU A 114 17.55 -9.66 4.75
CA LEU A 114 18.86 -9.19 5.17
C LEU A 114 19.88 -9.18 4.03
N GLN A 115 19.95 -10.25 3.24
CA GLN A 115 20.84 -10.32 2.08
C GLN A 115 20.52 -9.20 1.08
N GLY A 116 19.24 -8.97 0.81
CA GLY A 116 18.77 -7.87 -0.03
C GLY A 116 19.04 -6.47 0.54
N SER A 117 19.50 -6.35 1.78
CA SER A 117 19.90 -5.07 2.40
C SER A 117 21.41 -4.84 2.39
N VAL A 118 22.21 -5.86 2.69
CA VAL A 118 23.67 -5.68 2.90
C VAL A 118 24.54 -6.26 1.79
N SER A 119 23.97 -7.09 0.92
CA SER A 119 24.69 -7.79 -0.16
C SER A 119 23.94 -7.66 -1.47
N VAL A 120 23.48 -6.44 -1.75
CA VAL A 120 22.74 -6.11 -2.98
C VAL A 120 23.62 -6.42 -4.19
N LYS A 121 23.12 -7.33 -5.03
CA LYS A 121 23.63 -7.62 -6.37
C LYS A 121 22.41 -7.62 -7.28
N VAL A 122 22.49 -6.87 -8.37
CA VAL A 122 21.46 -6.83 -9.43
C VAL A 122 21.78 -7.91 -10.45
#